data_AF-A0A7S0G3D2-F1
#
_entry.id   AF-A0A7S0G3D2-F1
#
_cell.length_a   1.000
_cell.length_b   1.000
_cell.length_c   1.000
_cell.angle_alpha   90.00
_cell.angle_beta   90.00
_cell.angle_gamma   90.00
#
_symmetry.space_group_name_H-M   'P 1'
#
loop_
_entity.id
_entity.type
_entity.pdbx_description
1 polymer ?
#
loop_
_entity_poly.entity_id
_entity_poly.type
_entity_poly.pdbx_seq_one_letter_code
_entity_poly.pdbx_strand_id
1 'polypeptide(L)'
;DRVRPSSMPVYQLLVNALDIVPFNRDSSIQSLLRYIDTDTVCYRTTYPVSLAEEQERLWDPVIKHVHEKYQISLQTTKELTGVAQAPEAKTKLNKLLKEL
;
A
#
# COMPACT_ATOMS: atom_id res chain seq x y z
N ASP A 1 -38.17 8.33 -8.87
CA ASP A 1 -36.72 8.05 -8.76
C ASP A 1 -36.29 7.83 -7.33
N ARG A 2 -35.30 6.94 -7.09
CA ARG A 2 -34.77 6.64 -5.75
C ARG A 2 -33.25 6.71 -5.75
N VAL A 3 -32.69 7.30 -4.71
CA VAL A 3 -31.24 7.36 -4.47
C VAL A 3 -30.71 5.93 -4.19
N ARG A 4 -29.60 5.55 -4.85
CA ARG A 4 -28.93 4.25 -4.69
C ARG A 4 -27.47 4.46 -4.29
N PRO A 5 -27.12 4.41 -2.99
CA PRO A 5 -25.76 4.70 -2.52
C PRO A 5 -24.67 3.84 -3.19
N SER A 6 -24.98 2.58 -3.52
CA SER A 6 -24.05 1.67 -4.21
C SER A 6 -23.68 2.14 -5.62
N SER A 7 -24.46 3.01 -6.25
CA SER A 7 -24.13 3.63 -7.53
C SER A 7 -23.54 5.04 -7.37
N MET A 8 -23.16 5.44 -6.16
CA MET A 8 -22.65 6.79 -5.84
C MET A 8 -21.29 6.76 -5.10
N PRO A 9 -20.27 6.07 -5.62
CA PRO A 9 -18.99 5.90 -4.92
C PRO A 9 -18.26 7.23 -4.69
N VAL A 10 -18.34 8.18 -5.62
CA VAL A 10 -17.72 9.51 -5.46
C VAL A 10 -18.33 10.28 -4.30
N TYR A 11 -19.65 10.21 -4.13
CA TYR A 11 -20.34 10.84 -3.01
C TYR A 11 -19.93 10.19 -1.68
N GLN A 12 -19.84 8.86 -1.63
CA GLN A 12 -19.38 8.15 -0.44
C GLN A 12 -17.95 8.55 -0.05
N LEU A 13 -17.03 8.64 -1.02
CA LEU A 13 -15.66 9.10 -0.79
C LEU A 13 -15.62 10.54 -0.29
N LEU A 14 -16.42 11.43 -0.88
CA LEU A 14 -16.49 12.84 -0.49
C LEU A 14 -16.98 12.99 0.95
N VAL A 15 -18.09 12.35 1.30
CA VAL A 15 -18.64 12.40 2.66
C VAL A 15 -17.63 11.85 3.66
N ASN A 16 -16.99 10.71 3.36
CA ASN A 16 -15.96 10.15 4.24
C ASN A 16 -14.76 11.10 4.41
N ALA A 17 -14.29 11.71 3.31
CA ALA A 17 -13.19 12.67 3.32
C ALA A 17 -13.49 13.92 4.15
N LEU A 18 -14.75 14.37 4.20
CA LEU A 18 -15.17 15.55 4.97
C LEU A 18 -15.47 15.21 6.44
N ASP A 19 -16.17 14.10 6.70
CA ASP A 19 -16.77 13.86 8.01
C ASP A 19 -15.98 12.87 8.88
N ILE A 20 -15.13 12.02 8.30
CA ILE A 20 -14.45 10.92 9.01
C ILE A 20 -12.93 11.09 8.98
N VAL A 21 -12.35 11.29 7.79
CA VAL A 21 -10.90 11.36 7.61
C VAL A 21 -10.24 12.44 8.49
N PRO A 22 -10.78 13.67 8.65
CA PRO A 22 -10.11 14.71 9.44
C PRO A 22 -9.93 14.33 10.91
N PHE A 23 -10.89 13.59 11.47
CA PHE A 23 -10.85 13.17 12.87
C PHE A 23 -10.03 11.89 13.09
N ASN A 24 -9.83 11.09 12.05
CA ASN A 24 -9.16 9.79 12.10
C ASN A 24 -7.88 9.72 11.25
N ARG A 25 -7.33 10.86 10.86
CA ARG A 25 -6.25 10.92 9.86
C ARG A 25 -5.01 10.15 10.31
N ASP A 26 -4.53 10.42 11.53
CA ASP A 26 -3.34 9.77 12.07
C ASP A 26 -3.54 8.27 12.27
N SER A 27 -4.69 7.84 12.80
CA SER A 27 -4.99 6.41 13.00
C SER A 27 -5.14 5.66 11.68
N SER A 28 -5.67 6.32 10.65
CA SER A 28 -5.75 5.80 9.29
C SER A 28 -4.35 5.63 8.68
N ILE A 29 -3.47 6.62 8.83
CA ILE A 29 -2.07 6.52 8.38
C ILE A 29 -1.34 5.38 9.10
N GLN A 30 -1.47 5.27 10.42
CA GLN A 30 -0.85 4.16 11.14
C GLN A 30 -1.39 2.81 10.68
N SER A 31 -2.65 2.74 10.29
CA SER A 31 -3.24 1.51 9.74
C SER A 31 -2.68 1.19 8.37
N LEU A 32 -2.55 2.17 7.48
CA LEU A 32 -1.91 2.01 6.18
C LEU A 32 -0.44 1.58 6.31
N LEU A 33 0.30 2.16 7.25
CA LEU A 33 1.71 1.79 7.48
C LEU A 33 1.89 0.34 7.92
N ARG A 34 0.90 -0.28 8.59
CA ARG A 34 0.99 -1.71 8.93
C ARG A 34 0.89 -2.61 7.70
N TYR A 35 0.20 -2.17 6.64
CA TYR A 35 0.08 -2.97 5.42
C TYR A 35 1.41 -3.16 4.70
N ILE A 36 2.37 -2.24 4.83
CA ILE A 36 3.65 -2.36 4.11
C ILE A 36 4.46 -3.59 4.55
N ASP A 37 4.28 -4.05 5.78
CA ASP A 37 4.91 -5.27 6.29
C ASP A 37 4.34 -6.54 5.65
N THR A 38 3.13 -6.47 5.13
CA THR A 38 2.40 -7.59 4.53
C THR A 38 1.92 -7.25 3.11
N ASP A 39 2.61 -6.35 2.42
CA ASP A 39 2.15 -5.86 1.12
C ASP A 39 2.26 -6.99 0.10
N THR A 40 1.23 -7.18 -0.71
CA THR A 40 1.18 -8.26 -1.71
C THR A 40 2.37 -8.21 -2.67
N VAL A 41 2.82 -7.02 -3.10
CA VAL A 41 3.96 -6.93 -4.03
C VAL A 41 5.30 -7.25 -3.37
N CYS A 42 5.35 -7.32 -2.03
CA CYS A 42 6.54 -7.71 -1.27
C CYS A 42 6.63 -9.23 -1.05
N TYR A 43 5.54 -9.99 -1.24
CA TYR A 43 5.51 -11.43 -1.02
C TYR A 43 5.39 -12.17 -2.34
N ARG A 44 6.48 -12.82 -2.75
CA ARG A 44 6.63 -13.47 -4.06
C ARG A 44 6.55 -14.98 -3.94
N THR A 45 6.11 -15.64 -5.00
CA THR A 45 6.17 -17.10 -5.08
C THR A 45 7.44 -17.57 -5.81
N THR A 46 7.83 -18.81 -5.58
CA THR A 46 8.84 -19.54 -6.35
C THR A 46 8.23 -20.55 -7.31
N TYR A 47 6.96 -20.91 -7.10
CA TYR A 47 6.26 -21.92 -7.91
C TYR A 47 4.76 -21.59 -8.04
N PRO A 48 4.13 -21.85 -9.21
CA PRO A 48 4.74 -22.29 -10.47
C PRO A 48 5.67 -21.22 -11.06
N VAL A 49 6.70 -21.65 -11.80
CA VAL A 49 7.75 -20.76 -12.35
C VAL A 49 7.15 -19.65 -13.21
N SER A 50 6.16 -19.98 -14.03
CA SER A 50 5.45 -19.00 -14.88
C SER A 50 4.78 -17.89 -14.09
N LEU A 51 4.27 -18.18 -12.88
CA LEU A 51 3.69 -17.16 -12.00
C LEU A 51 4.78 -16.32 -11.34
N ALA A 52 5.89 -16.93 -10.92
CA ALA A 52 7.01 -16.21 -10.33
C ALA A 52 7.62 -15.20 -11.32
N GLU A 53 7.80 -15.60 -12.58
CA GLU A 53 8.29 -14.74 -13.66
C GLU A 53 7.33 -13.58 -13.93
N GLU A 54 6.01 -13.84 -13.92
CA GLU A 54 5.01 -12.80 -14.15
C GLU A 54 4.92 -11.81 -12.98
N GLN A 55 5.06 -12.30 -11.74
CA GLN A 55 5.16 -11.44 -10.56
C GLN A 55 6.39 -10.54 -10.65
N GLU A 56 7.56 -11.09 -11.00
CA GLU A 56 8.78 -10.30 -11.20
C GLU A 56 8.57 -9.23 -12.28
N ARG A 57 8.09 -9.63 -13.45
CA ARG A 57 7.86 -8.75 -14.60
C ARG A 57 6.90 -7.59 -14.29
N LEU A 58 5.81 -7.86 -13.57
CA LEU A 58 4.76 -6.86 -13.31
C LEU A 58 4.96 -6.08 -12.01
N TRP A 59 5.53 -6.68 -10.97
CA TRP A 59 5.59 -6.06 -9.64
C TRP A 59 6.94 -5.40 -9.34
N ASP A 60 8.04 -5.81 -9.96
CA ASP A 60 9.33 -5.14 -9.80
C ASP A 60 9.31 -3.67 -10.25
N PRO A 61 8.61 -3.30 -11.34
CA PRO A 61 8.44 -1.89 -11.70
C PRO A 61 7.78 -1.06 -10.61
N VAL A 62 6.86 -1.64 -9.82
CA VAL A 62 6.20 -0.93 -8.71
C VAL A 62 7.21 -0.65 -7.58
N ILE A 63 7.96 -1.67 -7.16
CA ILE A 63 9.01 -1.53 -6.13
C ILE A 63 10.07 -0.52 -6.58
N LYS A 64 10.50 -0.63 -7.84
CA LYS A 64 11.48 0.27 -8.44
C LYS A 64 10.98 1.71 -8.49
N HIS A 65 9.71 1.92 -8.88
CA HIS A 65 9.12 3.26 -8.93
C HIS A 65 9.07 3.92 -7.55
N VAL A 66 8.72 3.16 -6.50
CA VAL A 66 8.72 3.66 -5.12
C VAL A 66 10.12 4.09 -4.69
N HIS A 67 11.13 3.27 -5.01
CA HIS A 67 12.52 3.60 -4.73
C HIS A 67 13.00 4.84 -5.51
N GLU A 68 12.80 4.89 -6.83
CA GLU A 68 13.23 6.00 -7.67
C GLU A 68 12.56 7.33 -7.28
N LYS A 69 11.25 7.31 -7.05
CA LYS A 69 10.47 8.52 -6.80
C LYS A 69 10.59 9.03 -5.36
N TYR A 70 10.60 8.12 -4.38
CA TYR A 70 10.51 8.49 -2.96
C TYR A 70 11.75 8.12 -2.15
N GLN A 71 12.75 7.46 -2.75
CA GLN A 71 13.95 6.99 -2.07
C GLN A 71 13.64 6.07 -0.89
N ILE A 72 12.63 5.21 -1.09
CA ILE A 72 12.14 4.22 -0.12
C ILE A 72 12.46 2.83 -0.66
N SER A 73 13.30 2.10 0.06
CA SER A 73 13.66 0.72 -0.26
C SER A 73 12.72 -0.24 0.44
N LEU A 74 12.02 -1.07 -0.34
CA LEU A 74 11.17 -2.14 0.17
C LEU A 74 11.86 -3.49 0.00
N GLN A 75 11.74 -4.34 1.00
CA GLN A 75 12.23 -5.71 0.98
C GLN A 75 11.16 -6.63 0.45
N THR A 76 11.55 -7.54 -0.46
CA THR A 76 10.69 -8.61 -0.95
C THR A 76 11.12 -9.95 -0.36
N THR A 77 10.17 -10.83 -0.06
CA THR A 77 10.43 -12.18 0.42
C THR A 77 9.77 -13.22 -0.47
N LYS A 78 10.36 -14.42 -0.51
CA LYS A 78 9.79 -15.63 -1.09
C LYS A 78 9.38 -16.65 -0.02
N GLU A 79 9.60 -16.31 1.25
CA GLU A 79 9.33 -17.17 2.39
C GLU A 79 7.96 -16.85 3.01
N LEU A 80 7.39 -17.85 3.68
CA LEU A 80 6.17 -17.67 4.47
C LEU A 80 6.45 -16.86 5.75
N THR A 81 7.68 -16.94 6.26
CA THR A 81 8.21 -16.08 7.31
C THR A 81 8.26 -14.64 6.78
N GLY A 82 7.37 -13.80 7.32
CA GLY A 82 7.23 -12.42 6.89
C GLY A 82 8.50 -11.60 7.10
N VAL A 83 8.69 -10.58 6.26
CA VAL A 83 9.81 -9.64 6.38
C VAL A 83 9.26 -8.30 6.85
N ALA A 84 9.68 -7.89 8.05
CA ALA A 84 9.38 -6.56 8.54
C ALA A 84 10.18 -5.53 7.71
N GLN A 85 9.49 -4.52 7.19
CA GLN A 85 10.15 -3.47 6.43
C GLN A 85 11.05 -2.62 7.34
N ALA A 86 12.12 -2.08 6.78
CA ALA A 86 13.06 -1.24 7.51
C ALA A 86 12.35 -0.07 8.21
N PRO A 87 12.71 0.26 9.46
CA PRO A 87 12.10 1.38 10.18
C PRO A 87 12.17 2.70 9.39
N GLU A 88 13.28 2.94 8.68
CA GLU A 88 13.48 4.11 7.84
C GLU A 88 12.43 4.22 6.72
N ALA A 89 12.10 3.09 6.07
CA ALA A 89 11.09 3.05 5.02
C ALA A 89 9.71 3.47 5.58
N LYS A 90 9.35 2.97 6.76
CA LYS A 90 8.10 3.34 7.46
C LYS A 90 8.09 4.81 7.87
N THR A 91 9.23 5.35 8.34
CA THR A 91 9.34 6.77 8.69
C THR A 91 9.16 7.67 7.45
N LYS A 92 9.80 7.34 6.33
CA LYS A 92 9.65 8.08 5.07
C LYS A 92 8.22 8.01 4.53
N LEU A 93 7.59 6.83 4.54
CA LEU A 93 6.19 6.65 4.16
C LEU A 93 5.24 7.45 5.06
N ASN A 94 5.44 7.40 6.38
CA ASN A 94 4.63 8.15 7.34
C ASN A 94 4.71 9.65 7.07
N LYS A 95 5.90 10.17 6.76
CA LYS A 95 6.09 11.57 6.39
C LYS A 95 5.33 11.90 5.10
N LEU A 96 5.52 11.12 4.04
CA LEU A 96 4.84 11.31 2.76
C LEU A 96 3.31 11.30 2.92
N LEU A 97 2.77 10.32 3.64
CA LEU A 97 1.34 10.20 3.88
C LEU A 97 0.79 11.37 4.71
N LYS A 98 1.61 12.04 5.53
CA LYS A 98 1.20 13.24 6.27
C LYS A 98 1.17 14.51 5.43
N GLU A 99 1.87 14.51 4.30
CA GLU A 99 1.93 15.66 3.38
C GLU A 99 0.82 15.63 2.31
N LEU A 100 0.11 14.50 2.16
CA LEU A 100 -1.07 14.34 1.29
C LEU A 100 -2.35 14.90 1.93
#